data_AF-A0A7C3X7A5-F1
#
_entry.id   AF-A0A7C3X7A5-F1
#
_cell.length_a   1.000
_cell.length_b   1.000
_cell.length_c   1.000
_cell.angle_alpha   90.00
_cell.angle_beta   90.00
_cell.angle_gamma   90.00
#
_symmetry.space_group_name_H-M   'P 1'
#
loop_
_entity.id
_entity.type
_entity.pdbx_description
1 polymer ?
#
loop_
_entity_poly.entity_id
_entity_poly.type
_entity_poly.pdbx_seq_one_letter_code
_entity_poly.pdbx_strand_id
1 'polypeptide(L)'
;IGKNDKLISINTTLEIDITGQCASESFGPIQYTATGGQVDFTRGAWLSRGGKAFIVTPSTVQDKETGETISKIVPQLRPGAVVTLTRTDVMYVATEYGCVNLKGKNLRERARALISVAHPDFRGELRRYARDVKYFILPEHEAGLD
;
A
#
# COMPACT_ATOMS: atom_id res chain seq x y z
N ILE A 1 23.70 1.31 -3.20
CA ILE A 1 23.12 0.13 -2.50
C ILE A 1 22.66 -1.00 -3.43
N GLY A 2 22.13 -0.74 -4.63
CA GLY A 2 21.64 -1.81 -5.53
C GLY A 2 22.70 -2.76 -6.11
N LYS A 3 23.99 -2.52 -5.88
CA LYS A 3 25.07 -3.46 -6.23
C LYS A 3 25.16 -4.68 -5.30
N ASN A 4 24.51 -4.62 -4.13
CA ASN A 4 24.45 -5.74 -3.20
C ASN A 4 23.42 -6.75 -3.68
N ASP A 5 23.80 -8.00 -3.86
CA ASP A 5 22.86 -9.07 -4.20
C ASP A 5 21.87 -9.34 -3.06
N LYS A 6 20.65 -9.74 -3.42
CA LYS A 6 19.59 -10.13 -2.48
C LYS A 6 19.30 -9.06 -1.42
N LEU A 7 19.42 -7.78 -1.78
CA LEU A 7 19.13 -6.66 -0.89
C LEU A 7 17.66 -6.70 -0.48
N ILE A 8 17.40 -6.73 0.83
CA ILE A 8 16.07 -6.65 1.40
C ILE A 8 15.87 -5.27 2.02
N SER A 9 14.88 -4.54 1.51
CA SER A 9 14.43 -3.27 2.07
C SER A 9 13.10 -3.49 2.80
N ILE A 10 13.00 -3.02 4.04
CA ILE A 10 11.77 -3.09 4.85
C ILE A 10 11.51 -1.67 5.36
N ASN A 11 10.38 -1.11 4.99
CA ASN A 11 9.94 0.22 5.44
C ASN A 11 8.47 0.15 5.89
N THR A 12 8.01 1.21 6.56
CA THR A 12 6.60 1.38 6.91
C THR A 12 6.00 2.58 6.18
N THR A 13 4.70 2.79 6.35
CA THR A 13 3.98 3.92 5.78
C THR A 13 2.75 4.24 6.62
N LEU A 14 2.18 5.44 6.45
CA LEU A 14 0.96 5.86 7.15
C LEU A 14 -0.28 5.42 6.38
N GLU A 15 -0.25 5.53 5.05
CA GLU A 15 -1.34 5.14 4.15
C GLU A 15 -0.83 4.47 2.88
N ILE A 16 -1.62 3.54 2.37
CA ILE A 16 -1.47 2.93 1.05
C ILE A 16 -2.82 3.06 0.34
N ASP A 17 -2.88 3.72 -0.80
CA ASP A 17 -4.14 3.71 -1.57
C ASP A 17 -4.33 2.42 -2.36
N ILE A 18 -5.53 2.22 -2.90
CA ILE A 18 -5.90 1.00 -3.63
C ILE A 18 -5.10 0.78 -4.92
N THR A 19 -4.43 1.83 -5.43
CA THR A 19 -3.49 1.72 -6.55
C THR A 19 -2.07 1.37 -6.08
N GLY A 20 -1.81 1.45 -4.77
CA GLY A 20 -0.58 1.06 -4.12
C GLY A 20 0.50 2.15 -4.11
N GLN A 21 0.15 3.43 -4.21
CA GLN A 21 1.05 4.51 -3.80
C GLN A 21 0.98 4.70 -2.28
N CYS A 22 2.08 5.15 -1.68
CA CYS A 22 2.21 5.26 -0.22
C CYS A 22 2.49 6.70 0.21
N ALA A 23 1.79 7.16 1.25
CA ALA A 23 2.12 8.38 1.99
C ALA A 23 2.74 7.98 3.33
N SER A 24 4.04 8.21 3.49
CA SER A 24 4.78 7.79 4.68
C SER A 24 5.11 8.93 5.62
N GLU A 25 5.06 10.16 5.13
CA GLU A 25 5.54 11.34 5.86
C GLU A 25 4.46 12.32 6.28
N SER A 26 3.27 12.19 5.69
CA SER A 26 2.13 13.07 5.94
C SER A 26 0.84 12.27 6.03
N PHE A 27 -0.14 12.84 6.73
CA PHE A 27 -1.50 12.34 6.83
C PHE A 27 -2.44 13.47 6.44
N GLY A 28 -2.98 13.39 5.22
CA GLY A 28 -3.51 14.57 4.55
C GLY A 28 -2.44 15.67 4.45
N PRO A 29 -2.78 16.95 4.64
CA PRO A 29 -1.82 18.05 4.51
C PRO A 29 -0.85 18.19 5.69
N ILE A 30 -1.00 17.38 6.74
CA ILE A 30 -0.22 17.50 7.97
C ILE A 30 1.04 16.65 7.87
N GLN A 31 2.21 17.28 8.02
CA GLN A 31 3.50 16.60 8.05
C GLN A 31 3.74 15.96 9.42
N TYR A 32 4.10 14.68 9.44
CA TYR A 32 4.46 13.94 10.65
C TYR A 32 5.95 13.58 10.71
N THR A 33 6.54 13.20 9.57
CA THR A 33 7.93 12.74 9.51
C THR A 33 8.65 13.33 8.29
N ALA A 34 9.40 12.54 7.52
CA ALA A 34 10.02 12.90 6.25
C ALA A 34 10.26 11.62 5.43
N THR A 35 10.44 11.75 4.12
CA THR A 35 10.76 10.63 3.20
C THR A 35 11.95 9.77 3.68
N GLY A 36 12.99 10.39 4.24
CA GLY A 36 14.22 9.71 4.63
C GLY A 36 14.85 8.91 3.47
N GLY A 37 15.38 7.73 3.76
CA GLY A 37 15.97 6.84 2.74
C GLY A 37 14.97 5.86 2.10
N GLN A 38 13.66 5.96 2.39
CA GLN A 38 12.68 4.94 1.99
C GLN A 38 12.66 4.73 0.46
N VAL A 39 12.67 5.81 -0.31
CA VAL A 39 12.69 5.77 -1.78
C VAL A 39 13.98 5.14 -2.27
N ASP A 40 15.11 5.56 -1.72
CA ASP A 40 16.44 5.08 -2.14
C ASP A 40 16.59 3.58 -1.91
N PHE A 41 16.23 3.08 -0.72
CA PHE A 41 16.30 1.66 -0.41
C PHE A 41 15.31 0.82 -1.20
N THR A 42 14.11 1.34 -1.47
CA THR A 42 13.14 0.67 -2.34
C THR A 42 13.70 0.49 -3.75
N ARG A 43 14.20 1.57 -4.36
CA ARG A 43 14.80 1.53 -5.71
C ARG A 43 16.11 0.75 -5.73
N GLY A 44 16.90 0.82 -4.67
CA GLY A 44 18.09 0.01 -4.48
C GLY A 44 17.77 -1.48 -4.52
N ALA A 45 16.72 -1.91 -3.83
CA ALA A 45 16.27 -3.31 -3.85
C ALA A 45 15.68 -3.73 -5.20
N TRP A 46 15.04 -2.81 -5.94
CA TRP A 46 14.61 -3.04 -7.33
C TRP A 46 15.76 -3.38 -8.27
N LEU A 47 16.89 -2.67 -8.14
CA LEU A 47 18.08 -2.83 -8.98
C LEU A 47 18.97 -4.00 -8.53
N SER A 48 18.80 -4.47 -7.30
CA SER A 48 19.55 -5.60 -6.74
C SER A 48 19.13 -6.93 -7.36
N ARG A 49 20.11 -7.76 -7.73
CA ARG A 49 19.85 -9.12 -8.21
C ARG A 49 19.21 -9.96 -7.10
N GLY A 50 17.95 -10.32 -7.31
CA GLY A 50 17.15 -11.05 -6.31
C GLY A 50 16.67 -10.18 -5.13
N GLY A 51 16.81 -8.86 -5.22
CA GLY A 51 16.38 -7.92 -4.19
C GLY A 51 14.86 -7.83 -4.07
N LYS A 52 14.40 -7.40 -2.89
CA LYS A 52 12.98 -7.22 -2.55
C LYS A 52 12.81 -6.02 -1.62
N ALA A 53 11.76 -5.24 -1.86
CA ALA A 53 11.37 -4.14 -0.97
C ALA A 53 9.95 -4.39 -0.47
N PHE A 54 9.79 -4.21 0.84
CA PHE A 54 8.55 -4.44 1.55
C PHE A 54 8.09 -3.15 2.21
N ILE A 55 6.82 -2.84 2.02
CA ILE A 55 6.07 -1.94 2.88
C ILE A 55 5.32 -2.80 3.88
N VAL A 56 5.64 -2.62 5.15
CA VAL A 56 5.06 -3.37 6.26
C VAL A 56 4.30 -2.41 7.15
N THR A 57 3.01 -2.65 7.34
CA THR A 57 2.14 -1.81 8.14
C THR A 57 1.03 -2.66 8.78
N PRO A 58 0.59 -2.33 10.00
CA PRO A 58 -0.74 -2.75 10.44
C PRO A 58 -1.79 -2.38 9.40
N SER A 59 -2.84 -3.18 9.27
CA SER A 59 -3.94 -2.89 8.36
C SER A 59 -4.82 -1.75 8.86
N THR A 60 -4.83 -1.50 10.18
CA THR A 60 -5.57 -0.42 10.84
C THR A 60 -4.73 0.32 11.88
N VAL A 61 -5.24 1.47 12.34
CA VAL A 61 -4.76 2.20 13.52
C VAL A 61 -5.98 2.70 14.29
N GLN A 62 -5.89 2.76 15.62
CA GLN A 62 -6.91 3.45 16.41
C GLN A 62 -6.57 4.93 16.54
N ASP A 63 -7.55 5.77 16.23
CA ASP A 63 -7.53 7.17 16.59
C ASP A 63 -7.57 7.29 18.12
N LYS A 64 -6.62 8.03 18.69
CA LYS A 64 -6.49 8.15 20.15
C LYS A 64 -7.52 9.08 20.78
N GLU A 65 -8.08 10.01 20.00
CA GLU A 65 -9.05 10.99 20.47
C GLU A 65 -10.48 10.46 20.33
N THR A 66 -10.80 9.85 19.19
CA THR A 66 -12.15 9.36 18.90
C THR A 66 -12.35 7.88 19.25
N GLY A 67 -11.26 7.11 19.40
CA GLY A 67 -11.31 5.66 19.53
C GLY A 67 -11.70 4.92 18.25
N GLU A 68 -11.87 5.65 17.14
CA GLU A 68 -12.26 5.08 15.85
C GLU A 68 -11.13 4.22 15.27
N THR A 69 -11.49 3.07 14.71
CA THR A 69 -10.54 2.26 13.93
C THR A 69 -10.46 2.81 12.52
N ILE A 70 -9.26 3.15 12.06
CA ILE A 70 -8.99 3.74 10.76
C ILE A 70 -8.19 2.74 9.93
N SER A 71 -8.64 2.44 8.70
CA SER A 71 -7.86 1.63 7.75
C SER A 71 -6.63 2.37 7.25
N LYS A 72 -5.51 1.65 7.14
CA LYS A 72 -4.27 2.12 6.49
C LYS A 72 -4.19 1.77 5.01
N ILE A 73 -5.01 0.82 4.55
CA ILE A 73 -5.27 0.60 3.12
C ILE A 73 -6.55 1.34 2.77
N VAL A 74 -6.42 2.41 2.00
CA VAL A 74 -7.48 3.39 1.76
C VAL A 74 -7.93 3.39 0.28
N PRO A 75 -9.15 3.82 -0.03
CA PRO A 75 -9.60 4.00 -1.41
C PRO A 75 -8.68 4.94 -2.20
N GLN A 76 -8.38 6.08 -1.60
CA GLN A 76 -7.51 7.13 -2.12
C GLN A 76 -6.75 7.74 -0.94
N LEU A 77 -5.50 8.16 -1.16
CA LEU A 77 -4.76 8.91 -0.14
C LEU A 77 -5.54 10.15 0.28
N ARG A 78 -5.46 10.52 1.56
CA ARG A 78 -6.16 11.70 2.08
C ARG A 78 -5.81 12.95 1.26
N PRO A 79 -6.77 13.87 0.99
CA PRO A 79 -6.47 15.11 0.29
C PRO A 79 -5.30 15.86 0.93
N GLY A 80 -4.33 16.26 0.11
CA GLY A 80 -3.10 16.93 0.57
C GLY A 80 -1.98 16.01 1.03
N ALA A 81 -2.21 14.69 1.11
CA ALA A 81 -1.15 13.73 1.43
C ALA A 81 -0.03 13.74 0.39
N VAL A 82 1.21 13.74 0.86
CA VAL A 82 2.42 13.69 0.05
C VAL A 82 2.72 12.24 -0.30
N VAL A 83 2.82 11.95 -1.59
CA VAL A 83 3.21 10.63 -2.10
C VAL A 83 4.72 10.46 -1.89
N THR A 84 5.09 9.63 -0.91
CA THR A 84 6.48 9.28 -0.63
C THR A 84 6.98 8.19 -1.58
N LEU A 85 6.20 7.12 -1.76
CA LEU A 85 6.49 6.07 -2.76
C LEU A 85 5.40 6.05 -3.83
N THR A 86 5.83 6.21 -5.08
CA THR A 86 4.91 6.10 -6.22
C THR A 86 4.41 4.67 -6.37
N ARG A 87 3.23 4.49 -6.96
CA ARG A 87 2.67 3.15 -7.22
C ARG A 87 3.64 2.25 -8.01
N THR A 88 4.45 2.81 -8.90
CA THR A 88 5.42 2.04 -9.69
C THR A 88 6.63 1.56 -8.88
N ASP A 89 6.96 2.24 -7.78
CA ASP A 89 8.06 1.85 -6.90
C ASP A 89 7.67 0.70 -5.95
N VAL A 90 6.40 0.56 -5.58
CA VAL A 90 5.98 -0.44 -4.58
C VAL A 90 6.06 -1.87 -5.11
N MET A 91 6.84 -2.72 -4.44
CA MET A 91 6.96 -4.17 -4.73
C MET A 91 6.07 -5.01 -3.83
N TYR A 92 6.41 -5.17 -2.55
CA TYR A 92 5.62 -5.99 -1.63
C TYR A 92 4.91 -5.11 -0.60
N VAL A 93 3.68 -5.49 -0.26
CA VAL A 93 2.92 -4.92 0.86
C VAL A 93 2.56 -6.06 1.79
N ALA A 94 2.84 -5.88 3.09
CA ALA A 94 2.53 -6.84 4.13
C ALA A 94 1.78 -6.19 5.29
N THR A 95 0.76 -6.90 5.74
CA THR A 95 -0.03 -6.61 6.95
C THR A 95 -0.15 -7.89 7.78
N GLU A 96 -0.84 -7.81 8.91
CA GLU A 96 -1.23 -8.97 9.71
C GLU A 96 -2.13 -9.97 8.96
N TYR A 97 -2.73 -9.58 7.82
CA TYR A 97 -3.57 -10.45 6.99
C TYR A 97 -2.83 -11.12 5.82
N GLY A 98 -1.53 -10.85 5.65
CA GLY A 98 -0.70 -11.51 4.65
C GLY A 98 0.26 -10.57 3.93
N CYS A 99 0.84 -11.07 2.82
CA CYS A 99 1.81 -10.35 2.02
C CYS A 99 1.53 -10.54 0.54
N VAL A 100 1.50 -9.45 -0.21
CA VAL A 100 1.21 -9.44 -1.66
C VAL A 100 2.28 -8.70 -2.44
N ASN A 101 2.57 -9.21 -3.64
CA ASN A 101 3.47 -8.56 -4.60
C ASN A 101 2.68 -7.72 -5.60
N LEU A 102 2.93 -6.42 -5.66
CA LEU A 102 2.35 -5.43 -6.57
C LEU A 102 3.21 -5.15 -7.80
N LYS A 103 4.46 -5.61 -7.82
CA LYS A 103 5.38 -5.44 -8.97
C LYS A 103 4.81 -6.13 -10.21
N GLY A 104 4.66 -5.37 -11.29
CA GLY A 104 4.16 -5.86 -12.57
C GLY A 104 2.64 -6.05 -12.65
N LYS A 105 1.91 -5.82 -11.55
CA LYS A 105 0.44 -5.91 -11.54
C LYS A 105 -0.20 -4.66 -12.16
N ASN A 106 -1.30 -4.85 -12.89
CA ASN A 106 -2.17 -3.75 -13.33
C ASN A 106 -3.06 -3.24 -12.19
N LEU A 107 -3.78 -2.13 -12.38
CA LEU A 107 -4.58 -1.49 -11.32
C LEU A 107 -5.63 -2.42 -10.69
N ARG A 108 -6.28 -3.26 -11.50
CA ARG A 108 -7.26 -4.25 -11.02
C ARG A 108 -6.59 -5.30 -10.12
N GLU A 109 -5.49 -5.86 -10.58
CA GLU A 109 -4.74 -6.87 -9.82
C GLU A 109 -4.16 -6.29 -8.52
N ARG A 110 -3.75 -5.02 -8.54
CA ARG A 110 -3.26 -4.30 -7.36
C ARG A 110 -4.38 -4.05 -6.36
N ALA A 111 -5.53 -3.55 -6.82
CA ALA A 111 -6.70 -3.37 -5.98
C ALA A 111 -7.11 -4.67 -5.29
N ARG A 112 -7.23 -5.76 -6.06
CA ARG A 112 -7.54 -7.09 -5.52
C ARG A 112 -6.51 -7.56 -4.50
N ALA A 113 -5.22 -7.41 -4.81
CA ALA A 113 -4.14 -7.81 -3.91
C ALA A 113 -4.17 -7.02 -2.59
N LEU A 114 -4.30 -5.69 -2.66
CA LEU A 114 -4.35 -4.82 -1.48
C LEU A 114 -5.59 -5.08 -0.63
N ILE A 115 -6.76 -5.29 -1.24
CA ILE A 115 -7.99 -5.66 -0.52
C ILE A 115 -7.79 -6.99 0.24
N SER A 116 -7.11 -7.97 -0.36
CA SER A 116 -6.89 -9.27 0.28
C SER A 116 -6.05 -9.21 1.56
N VAL A 117 -5.22 -8.18 1.72
CA VAL A 117 -4.40 -7.93 2.92
C VAL A 117 -4.91 -6.74 3.74
N ALA A 118 -6.08 -6.18 3.43
CA ALA A 118 -6.74 -5.18 4.26
C ALA A 118 -7.51 -5.85 5.41
N HIS A 119 -7.80 -5.08 6.46
CA HIS A 119 -8.67 -5.51 7.54
C HIS A 119 -10.06 -5.90 7.02
N PRO A 120 -10.64 -7.04 7.42
CA PRO A 120 -11.92 -7.55 6.92
C PRO A 120 -13.02 -6.49 6.88
N ASP A 121 -13.16 -5.70 7.95
CA ASP A 121 -14.20 -4.67 8.08
C ASP A 121 -14.17 -3.59 6.98
N PHE A 122 -13.00 -3.31 6.40
CA PHE A 122 -12.82 -2.27 5.38
C PHE A 122 -12.78 -2.84 3.95
N ARG A 123 -12.76 -4.16 3.78
CA ARG A 123 -12.72 -4.79 2.44
C ARG A 123 -13.95 -4.42 1.61
N GLY A 124 -15.11 -4.34 2.24
CA GLY A 124 -16.37 -3.98 1.57
C GLY A 124 -16.32 -2.58 0.94
N GLU A 125 -15.82 -1.60 1.69
CA GLU A 125 -15.63 -0.22 1.22
C GLU A 125 -14.64 -0.16 0.06
N LEU A 126 -13.48 -0.80 0.19
CA LEU A 126 -12.47 -0.83 -0.85
C LEU A 126 -12.97 -1.50 -2.14
N ARG A 127 -13.72 -2.60 -2.03
CA ARG A 127 -14.38 -3.24 -3.20
C ARG A 127 -15.37 -2.30 -3.86
N ARG A 128 -16.20 -1.61 -3.07
CA ARG A 128 -17.16 -0.61 -3.59
C ARG A 128 -16.43 0.48 -4.36
N TYR A 129 -15.40 1.08 -3.78
CA TYR A 129 -14.62 2.10 -4.48
C TYR A 129 -14.00 1.56 -5.78
N ALA A 130 -13.40 0.37 -5.76
CA ALA A 130 -12.82 -0.24 -6.95
C ALA A 130 -13.82 -0.44 -8.10
N ARG A 131 -15.10 -0.71 -7.80
CA ARG A 131 -16.19 -0.72 -8.79
C ARG A 131 -16.51 0.67 -9.30
N ASP A 132 -16.63 1.63 -8.40
CA ASP A 132 -17.03 3.01 -8.72
C ASP A 132 -16.02 3.64 -9.69
N VAL A 133 -14.72 3.45 -9.45
CA VAL A 133 -13.63 3.95 -10.32
C VAL A 133 -13.24 2.99 -11.46
N LYS A 134 -14.04 1.94 -11.70
CA LYS A 134 -13.89 1.00 -12.83
C LYS A 134 -12.57 0.21 -12.85
N TYR A 135 -11.95 -0.03 -11.70
CA TYR A 135 -10.90 -1.05 -11.58
C TYR A 135 -11.52 -2.45 -11.65
N PHE A 136 -12.69 -2.62 -11.02
CA PHE A 136 -13.53 -3.81 -11.14
C PHE A 136 -14.72 -3.51 -12.07
N ILE A 137 -14.66 -4.05 -13.30
CA ILE A 137 -15.70 -3.88 -14.32
C ILE A 137 -16.66 -5.09 -14.38
N LEU A 138 -16.11 -6.30 -14.35
CA LEU A 138 -16.81 -7.57 -14.42
C LEU A 138 -16.84 -8.27 -13.04
N PRO A 139 -17.85 -9.11 -12.75
CA PRO A 139 -18.00 -9.78 -11.45
C PRO A 139 -16.79 -10.62 -11.02
N GLU A 140 -16.13 -11.29 -11.97
CA GLU A 140 -14.96 -12.15 -11.71
C GLU A 140 -13.75 -11.40 -11.15
N HIS A 141 -13.71 -10.07 -11.30
CA HIS A 141 -12.64 -9.27 -10.71
C HIS A 141 -12.67 -9.33 -9.17
N GLU A 142 -13.84 -9.59 -8.60
CA GLU A 142 -14.06 -9.68 -7.16
C GLU A 142 -13.97 -11.12 -6.62
N ALA A 143 -14.05 -12.12 -7.50
CA ALA A 143 -14.18 -13.53 -7.09
C ALA A 143 -13.06 -13.97 -6.14
N GLY A 144 -13.37 -14.43 -4.93
CA GLY A 144 -12.37 -14.86 -3.94
C GLY A 144 -11.77 -13.74 -3.10
N LEU A 145 -12.44 -12.58 -3.02
CA LEU A 145 -12.17 -11.55 -2.01
C LEU A 145 -13.04 -11.70 -0.76
N ASP A 146 -13.99 -12.65 -0.76
CA ASP A 146 -15.03 -12.87 0.25
C ASP A 146 -14.46 -13.30 1.61
#